data_AF-A0A932CDF6-F1
#
_entry.id   AF-A0A932CDF6-F1
#
_cell.length_a   1.000
_cell.length_b   1.000
_cell.length_c   1.000
_cell.angle_alpha   90.00
_cell.angle_beta   90.00
_cell.angle_gamma   90.00
#
_symmetry.space_group_name_H-M   'P 1'
#
loop_
_entity.id
_entity.type
_entity.pdbx_description
1 polymer ?
#
loop_
_entity_poly.entity_id
_entity_poly.type
_entity_poly.pdbx_seq_one_letter_code
_entity_poly.pdbx_strand_id
1 'polypeptide(L)'
;MKFSGRAIIVSFIVIIVAFAIWGWLALAGNPLQGGAQPWSGVDENVIERFAAEGGREARQPLINTDQGDLLLFIFALGGAVGGFTAGYCWRMLTSEKRKAR
;
A
#
# COMPACT_ATOMS: atom_id res chain seq x y z
N MET A 1 19.84 34.69 25.86
CA MET A 1 18.45 34.24 26.07
C MET A 1 18.47 32.79 26.54
N LYS A 2 18.00 32.49 27.77
CA LYS A 2 17.88 31.11 28.29
C LYS A 2 16.53 30.55 27.85
N PHE A 3 16.49 29.79 26.76
CA PHE A 3 15.26 29.10 26.35
C PHE A 3 15.00 27.91 27.27
N SER A 4 13.79 27.83 27.84
CA SER A 4 13.38 26.73 28.69
C SER A 4 13.23 25.45 27.85
N GLY A 5 13.55 24.28 28.43
CA GLY A 5 13.49 23.00 27.69
C GLY A 5 12.13 22.70 27.05
N ARG A 6 11.04 23.22 27.63
CA ARG A 6 9.70 23.15 27.05
C ARG A 6 9.55 23.94 25.75
N ALA A 7 10.19 25.11 25.64
CA ALA A 7 10.17 25.91 24.42
C ALA A 7 10.90 25.21 23.26
N ILE A 8 11.97 24.47 23.56
CA ILE A 8 12.73 23.69 22.57
C ILE A 8 11.88 22.54 22.04
N ILE A 9 11.19 21.81 22.93
CA ILE A 9 10.32 20.69 22.56
C ILE A 9 9.15 21.16 21.69
N VAL A 10 8.49 22.25 22.08
CA VAL A 10 7.37 22.81 21.30
C VAL A 10 7.84 23.26 19.92
N SER A 11 9.01 23.90 19.83
CA SER A 11 9.59 24.29 18.54
C SER A 11 9.88 23.08 17.64
N PHE A 12 10.38 21.99 18.21
CA PHE A 12 10.67 20.76 17.45
C PHE A 12 9.39 20.11 16.89
N ILE A 13 8.32 20.05 17.70
CA ILE A 13 7.02 19.53 17.26
C ILE A 13 6.44 20.38 16.13
N VAL A 14 6.49 21.70 16.25
CA VAL A 14 5.99 22.63 15.21
C VAL A 14 6.76 22.44 13.91
N ILE A 15 8.08 22.24 13.97
CA ILE A 15 8.91 21.97 12.79
C ILE A 15 8.52 20.65 12.13
N ILE A 16 8.36 19.57 12.90
CA ILE A 16 7.95 18.26 12.36
C ILE A 16 6.58 18.36 11.68
N VAL A 17 5.62 19.02 12.31
CA VAL A 17 4.27 19.21 11.75
C VAL A 17 4.34 20.05 10.47
N ALA A 18 5.14 21.12 10.46
CA ALA A 18 5.33 21.93 9.26
C ALA A 18 5.98 21.13 8.12
N PHE A 19 6.97 20.29 8.42
CA PHE A 19 7.59 19.39 7.42
C PHE A 19 6.62 18.32 6.91
N ALA A 20 5.77 17.77 7.78
CA ALA A 20 4.76 16.80 7.38
C ALA A 20 3.71 17.44 6.46
N ILE A 21 3.25 18.66 6.80
CA ILE A 21 2.30 19.42 5.99
C ILE A 21 2.93 19.83 4.66
N TRP A 22 4.16 20.33 4.67
CA TRP A 22 4.88 20.71 3.45
C TRP A 22 5.17 19.50 2.56
N GLY A 23 5.57 18.37 3.15
CA GLY A 23 5.75 17.10 2.44
C GLY A 23 4.44 16.61 1.82
N TRP A 24 3.34 16.67 2.55
CA TRP A 24 2.01 16.34 2.02
C TRP A 24 1.61 17.26 0.86
N LEU A 25 1.81 18.57 0.99
CA LEU A 25 1.53 19.54 -0.08
C LEU A 25 2.44 19.37 -1.30
N ALA A 26 3.72 19.05 -1.09
CA ALA A 26 4.68 18.78 -2.17
C ALA A 26 4.36 17.49 -2.91
N LEU A 27 3.90 16.45 -2.21
CA LEU A 27 3.45 15.18 -2.78
C LEU A 27 2.02 15.25 -3.36
N ALA A 28 1.19 16.19 -2.89
CA ALA A 28 -0.13 16.45 -3.45
C ALA A 28 -0.07 17.20 -4.81
N GLY A 29 1.10 17.69 -5.21
CA GLY A 29 1.35 18.40 -6.46
C GLY A 29 1.41 17.48 -7.70
N ASN A 30 0.24 17.01 -8.14
CA ASN A 30 -0.17 16.53 -9.48
C ASN A 30 -0.87 15.16 -9.48
N PRO A 31 -2.16 15.09 -9.09
CA PRO A 31 -3.01 13.95 -9.42
C PRO A 31 -3.22 13.75 -10.94
N LEU A 32 -2.78 14.71 -11.78
CA LEU A 32 -2.88 14.65 -13.25
C LEU A 32 -1.66 14.03 -13.95
N GLN A 33 -0.56 13.75 -13.24
CA GLN A 33 0.59 13.02 -13.80
C GLN A 33 0.58 11.52 -13.48
N GLY A 34 -0.32 11.08 -12.59
CA GLY A 34 -0.72 9.68 -12.45
C GLY A 34 -1.71 9.24 -13.53
N GLY A 35 -1.73 9.92 -14.69
CA GLY A 35 -2.32 9.35 -15.88
C GLY A 35 -1.57 8.05 -16.13
N ALA A 36 -2.26 6.93 -15.92
CA ALA A 36 -1.79 5.60 -16.21
C ALA A 36 -1.21 5.58 -17.62
N GLN A 37 0.10 5.83 -17.75
CA GLN A 37 0.84 5.21 -18.82
C GLN A 37 0.74 3.74 -18.48
N PRO A 38 -0.01 2.93 -19.25
CA PRO A 38 -0.05 1.50 -19.01
C PRO A 38 1.40 1.08 -18.98
N TRP A 39 1.84 0.52 -17.85
CA TRP A 39 3.10 -0.20 -17.85
C TRP A 39 2.94 -1.24 -18.95
N SER A 40 3.67 -1.05 -20.05
CA SER A 40 3.66 -2.02 -21.15
C SER A 40 3.98 -3.36 -20.52
N GLY A 41 3.01 -4.27 -20.59
CA GLY A 41 3.14 -5.56 -19.95
C GLY A 41 4.40 -6.24 -20.47
N VAL A 42 5.10 -6.96 -19.61
CA VAL A 42 6.20 -7.85 -20.05
C VAL A 42 5.71 -8.79 -21.18
N ASP A 43 4.41 -9.12 -21.15
CA ASP A 43 3.69 -9.89 -22.16
C ASP A 43 3.79 -9.29 -23.59
N GLU A 44 3.52 -8.00 -23.75
CA GLU A 44 3.60 -7.31 -25.06
C GLU A 44 5.02 -7.26 -25.61
N ASN A 45 6.02 -7.03 -24.76
CA ASN A 45 7.40 -6.86 -25.24
C ASN A 45 8.13 -8.17 -25.50
N VAL A 46 7.73 -9.26 -24.83
CA VAL A 46 8.47 -10.52 -24.84
C VAL A 46 7.63 -11.66 -25.42
N ILE A 47 6.39 -11.84 -24.94
CA ILE A 47 5.60 -13.03 -25.26
C ILE A 47 5.02 -12.95 -26.67
N GLU A 48 4.59 -11.77 -27.13
CA GLU A 48 4.12 -11.60 -28.52
C GLU A 48 5.21 -11.88 -29.55
N ARG A 49 6.48 -11.50 -29.28
CA ARG A 49 7.61 -11.77 -30.18
C ARG A 49 7.91 -13.27 -30.29
N PHE A 50 7.92 -13.98 -29.17
CA PHE A 50 8.12 -15.43 -29.17
C PHE A 50 6.90 -16.22 -29.72
N ALA A 51 5.67 -15.71 -29.54
CA ALA A 51 4.46 -16.33 -30.07
C ALA A 51 4.37 -16.18 -31.60
N ALA A 52 4.78 -15.03 -32.15
CA ALA A 52 4.89 -14.79 -33.58
C ALA A 52 5.95 -15.70 -34.23
N GLU A 53 7.08 -15.91 -33.58
CA GLU A 53 8.11 -16.86 -34.03
C GLU A 53 7.63 -18.33 -33.98
N GLY A 54 6.65 -18.65 -33.12
CA GLY A 54 6.02 -19.97 -32.98
C GLY A 54 4.75 -20.20 -33.81
N GLY A 55 4.31 -19.23 -34.62
CA GLY A 55 3.15 -19.38 -35.53
C GLY A 55 1.79 -19.51 -34.84
N ARG A 56 1.62 -19.00 -33.61
CA ARG A 56 0.33 -18.96 -32.91
C ARG A 56 0.03 -17.54 -32.46
N GLU A 57 -1.16 -17.02 -32.79
CA GLU A 57 -1.58 -15.70 -32.32
C GLU A 57 -1.76 -15.68 -30.81
N ALA A 58 -1.30 -14.59 -30.19
CA ALA A 58 -1.36 -14.37 -28.75
C ALA A 58 -2.79 -14.52 -28.25
N ARG A 59 -2.99 -15.45 -27.32
CA ARG A 59 -4.30 -15.75 -26.76
C ARG A 59 -4.64 -14.70 -25.70
N GLN A 60 -5.81 -14.09 -25.82
CA GLN A 60 -6.31 -13.13 -24.84
C GLN A 60 -6.26 -13.73 -23.41
N PRO A 61 -5.77 -12.98 -22.41
CA PRO A 61 -5.74 -13.44 -21.02
C PRO A 61 -7.15 -13.83 -20.58
N LEU A 62 -7.32 -15.06 -20.09
CA LEU A 62 -8.61 -15.55 -19.59
C LEU A 62 -9.06 -14.84 -18.31
N ILE A 63 -8.11 -14.25 -17.57
CA ILE A 63 -8.35 -13.55 -16.31
C ILE A 63 -7.50 -12.29 -16.35
N ASN A 64 -8.15 -11.14 -16.59
CA ASN A 64 -7.52 -9.83 -16.55
C ASN A 64 -7.33 -9.42 -15.09
N THR A 65 -6.24 -9.84 -14.46
CA THR A 65 -5.87 -9.43 -13.09
C THR A 65 -5.51 -7.94 -13.01
N ASP A 66 -5.22 -7.32 -14.16
CA ASP A 66 -4.74 -5.95 -14.28
C ASP A 66 -5.86 -4.90 -14.50
N GLN A 67 -7.09 -5.34 -14.81
CA GLN A 67 -8.22 -4.45 -15.14
C GLN A 67 -9.32 -4.38 -14.07
N GLY A 68 -9.10 -4.92 -12.87
CA GLY A 68 -10.17 -4.98 -11.88
C GLY A 68 -9.72 -5.04 -10.42
N ASP A 69 -10.67 -4.68 -9.58
CA ASP A 69 -10.61 -4.62 -8.11
C ASP A 69 -10.48 -6.01 -7.44
N LEU A 70 -10.26 -7.08 -8.21
CA LEU A 70 -10.24 -8.46 -7.70
C LEU A 70 -9.03 -8.73 -6.81
N LEU A 71 -7.85 -8.22 -7.20
CA LEU A 71 -6.64 -8.36 -6.39
C LEU A 71 -6.79 -7.60 -5.06
N LEU A 72 -7.32 -6.38 -5.12
CA LEU A 72 -7.56 -5.55 -3.93
C LEU A 72 -8.66 -6.17 -3.05
N PHE A 73 -9.69 -6.77 -3.64
CA PHE A 73 -10.71 -7.51 -2.92
C PHE A 73 -10.14 -8.72 -2.17
N ILE A 74 -9.31 -9.55 -2.82
CA ILE A 74 -8.65 -10.70 -2.16
C ILE A 74 -7.69 -10.22 -1.07
N PHE A 75 -6.96 -9.13 -1.33
CA PHE A 75 -6.07 -8.53 -0.34
C PHE A 75 -6.83 -8.03 0.89
N ALA A 76 -7.94 -7.32 0.69
CA ALA A 76 -8.82 -6.85 1.76
C ALA A 76 -9.43 -8.02 2.54
N LEU A 77 -9.88 -9.08 1.85
CA LEU A 77 -10.41 -10.29 2.47
C LEU A 77 -9.34 -10.98 3.33
N GLY A 78 -8.13 -11.15 2.78
CA GLY A 78 -6.99 -11.73 3.51
C GLY A 78 -6.59 -10.89 4.72
N GLY A 79 -6.56 -9.56 4.58
CA GLY A 79 -6.30 -8.63 5.67
C GLY A 79 -7.36 -8.67 6.76
N ALA A 80 -8.64 -8.77 6.39
CA ALA A 80 -9.73 -8.93 7.34
C ALA A 80 -9.56 -10.24 8.14
N VAL A 81 -9.42 -11.38 7.45
CA VAL A 81 -9.25 -12.68 8.11
C VAL A 81 -8.01 -12.68 9.00
N GLY A 82 -6.86 -12.24 8.50
CA GLY A 82 -5.61 -12.17 9.25
C GLY A 82 -5.69 -11.24 10.47
N GLY A 83 -6.30 -10.06 10.31
CA GLY A 83 -6.52 -9.10 11.40
C GLY A 83 -7.42 -9.65 12.50
N PHE A 84 -8.51 -10.33 12.13
CA PHE A 84 -9.40 -10.98 13.10
C PHE A 84 -8.72 -12.14 13.82
N THR A 85 -7.96 -12.99 13.12
CA THR A 85 -7.22 -14.10 13.74
C THR A 85 -6.15 -13.58 14.70
N ALA A 86 -5.33 -12.62 14.27
CA ALA A 86 -4.30 -12.00 15.11
C ALA A 86 -4.91 -11.32 16.35
N GLY A 87 -6.01 -10.58 16.16
CA GLY A 87 -6.75 -9.95 17.25
C GLY A 87 -7.35 -10.95 18.24
N TYR A 88 -7.87 -12.08 17.76
CA TYR A 88 -8.39 -13.13 18.63
C TYR A 88 -7.27 -13.80 19.45
N CYS A 89 -6.14 -14.14 18.82
CA CYS A 89 -4.98 -14.68 19.52
C CYS A 89 -4.46 -13.69 20.58
N TRP A 90 -4.39 -12.41 20.23
CA TRP A 90 -3.99 -11.36 21.18
C TRP A 90 -4.96 -11.27 22.38
N ARG A 91 -6.28 -11.28 22.12
CA ARG A 91 -7.30 -11.30 23.17
C ARG A 91 -7.16 -12.53 24.07
N MET A 92 -6.91 -13.72 23.50
CA MET A 92 -6.69 -14.94 24.27
C MET A 92 -5.49 -14.79 25.20
N LEU A 93 -4.34 -14.36 24.68
CA LEU A 93 -3.11 -14.19 25.46
C LEU A 93 -3.22 -13.14 26.58
N THR A 94 -4.00 -12.09 26.37
CA THR A 94 -4.13 -10.97 27.32
C THR A 94 -5.29 -11.10 28.30
N SER A 95 -6.38 -11.77 27.90
CA SER A 95 -7.59 -11.89 28.72
C SER A 95 -7.59 -13.15 29.59
N GLU A 96 -7.01 -14.26 29.14
CA GLU A 96 -6.96 -15.49 29.95
C GLU A 96 -6.01 -15.37 31.15
N LYS A 97 -4.93 -14.58 31.06
CA LYS A 97 -4.04 -14.30 32.20
C LYS A 97 -4.72 -13.54 33.34
N ARG A 98 -5.88 -12.90 33.09
CA ARG A 98 -6.62 -12.14 34.11
C ARG A 98 -7.56 -13.02 34.95
N LYS A 99 -7.86 -14.25 34.51
CA LYS A 99 -8.80 -15.15 35.20
C LYS A 99 -8.14 -16.11 36.20
N ALA A 100 -6.81 -16.14 36.25
CA ALA A 100 -6.03 -17.02 37.14
C ALA A 100 -5.39 -16.27 38.34
N ARG A 101 -5.95 -15.13 38.75
CA ARG A 101 -5.60 -14.43 40.01
C ARG A 101 -6.84 -14.13 40.82
#